data_AF-A0AAD5DTN5-F1
#
_entry.id   AF-A0AAD5DTN5-F1
#
_cell.length_a   1.000
_cell.length_b   1.000
_cell.length_c   1.000
_cell.angle_alpha   90.00
_cell.angle_beta   90.00
_cell.angle_gamma   90.00
#
_symmetry.space_group_name_H-M   'P 1'
#
loop_
_entity.id
_entity.type
_entity.pdbx_description
1 polymer ?
#
loop_
_entity_poly.entity_id
_entity_poly.type
_entity_poly.pdbx_seq_one_letter_code
_entity_poly.pdbx_strand_id
1 'polypeptide(L)'
;MQRRSPAPDRGVCLSMHQPWASLLVYGLKRIEGRGWPSDHRGRLWIASTVQPPSPQDIQELESFYQSVHAADAGAAPGISAEVQLPPAYPTGVLLGCVEVVDVVTAEQVESWDGLPAGLKTEVGSPHCFLCEQPQRLVVPHGVRGQHKIWPLDKQLHKNAQLGLKPAPNGRDFRWSSFGAPPPPGGLPPSQNKTKFAEQQRRQSQAAEQGSGKAARTPTCTSPRSGAPTTAAGGIAGGGGAAAGAGAAAAAAGVPRAVALQQAQQAPQPAAAVADAQAPQDPAKRLRGVQKKLRQIGAIEEKEAAGQALQAEELAKLEQKAALEAEAAALAAA
;
A
#
# COMPACT_ATOMS: atom_id res chain seq x y z
N MET A 1 -28.37 15.41 -3.10
CA MET A 1 -27.05 14.76 -3.27
C MET A 1 -26.57 15.01 -4.70
N GLN A 2 -25.43 15.68 -4.89
CA GLN A 2 -24.83 15.84 -6.21
C GLN A 2 -24.09 14.54 -6.58
N ARG A 3 -24.37 13.95 -7.74
CA ARG A 3 -23.63 12.78 -8.23
C ARG A 3 -22.33 13.26 -8.87
N ARG A 4 -21.21 13.10 -8.15
CA ARG A 4 -19.85 13.31 -8.70
C ARG A 4 -19.64 12.36 -9.89
N SER A 5 -18.92 12.83 -10.91
CA SER A 5 -18.49 11.99 -12.04
C SER A 5 -17.73 10.75 -11.54
N PRO A 6 -17.89 9.58 -12.17
CA PRO A 6 -17.20 8.37 -11.74
C PRO A 6 -15.68 8.56 -11.79
N ALA A 7 -14.99 8.08 -10.77
CA ALA A 7 -13.53 8.15 -10.67
C ALA A 7 -12.84 7.50 -11.88
N PRO A 8 -11.69 8.03 -12.35
CA PRO A 8 -11.00 7.49 -13.50
C PRO A 8 -10.59 6.03 -13.24
N ASP A 9 -11.00 5.14 -14.13
CA ASP A 9 -10.71 3.71 -14.07
C ASP A 9 -9.74 3.34 -15.18
N ARG A 10 -8.49 3.07 -14.78
CA ARG A 10 -7.40 2.67 -15.69
C ARG A 10 -7.31 1.15 -15.89
N GLY A 11 -8.24 0.37 -15.30
CA GLY A 11 -8.16 -1.10 -15.31
C GLY A 11 -6.96 -1.66 -14.55
N VAL A 12 -6.49 -0.95 -13.52
CA VAL A 12 -5.32 -1.35 -12.71
C VAL A 12 -5.74 -1.96 -11.38
N CYS A 13 -5.00 -2.98 -10.93
CA CYS A 13 -5.29 -3.81 -9.77
C CYS A 13 -4.12 -3.83 -8.78
N LEU A 14 -4.44 -4.00 -7.50
CA LEU A 14 -3.50 -4.28 -6.42
C LEU A 14 -3.79 -5.67 -5.82
N SER A 15 -2.73 -6.40 -5.50
CA SER A 15 -2.81 -7.69 -4.81
C SER A 15 -2.73 -7.49 -3.29
N MET A 16 -3.63 -8.13 -2.54
CA MET A 16 -3.71 -8.06 -1.07
C MET A 16 -3.89 -9.45 -0.46
N HIS A 17 -3.32 -9.70 0.71
CA HIS A 17 -3.63 -10.93 1.46
C HIS A 17 -5.02 -10.85 2.07
N GLN A 18 -5.64 -12.02 2.26
CA GLN A 18 -6.83 -12.13 3.09
C GLN A 18 -6.45 -12.08 4.58
N PRO A 19 -7.34 -11.62 5.48
CA PRO A 19 -8.70 -11.14 5.20
C PRO A 19 -8.77 -9.68 4.71
N TRP A 20 -7.70 -8.88 4.80
CA TRP A 20 -7.68 -7.45 4.45
C TRP A 20 -8.24 -7.14 3.05
N ALA A 21 -7.98 -8.01 2.06
CA ALA A 21 -8.50 -7.85 0.70
C ALA A 21 -10.04 -7.79 0.65
N SER A 22 -10.72 -8.68 1.37
CA SER A 22 -12.18 -8.70 1.46
C SER A 22 -12.70 -7.58 2.35
N LEU A 23 -12.05 -7.32 3.48
CA LEU A 23 -12.40 -6.24 4.42
C LEU A 23 -12.36 -4.87 3.74
N LEU A 24 -11.44 -4.64 2.80
CA LEU A 24 -11.37 -3.41 2.00
C LEU A 24 -12.55 -3.28 1.03
N VAL A 25 -12.85 -4.30 0.21
CA VAL A 25 -13.98 -4.23 -0.74
C VAL A 25 -15.37 -4.36 -0.08
N TYR A 26 -15.43 -4.76 1.20
CA TYR A 26 -16.64 -4.65 2.04
C TYR A 26 -16.76 -3.30 2.77
N GLY A 27 -15.78 -2.41 2.68
CA GLY A 27 -15.82 -1.08 3.29
C GLY A 27 -15.56 -1.04 4.79
N LEU A 28 -14.93 -2.09 5.34
CA LEU A 28 -14.49 -2.16 6.74
C LEU A 28 -13.11 -1.52 6.89
N LYS A 29 -12.16 -1.93 6.04
CA LYS A 29 -10.86 -1.26 5.91
C LYS A 29 -10.99 -0.04 5.01
N ARG A 30 -10.41 1.08 5.43
CA ARG A 30 -10.49 2.41 4.78
C ARG A 30 -9.11 2.95 4.42
N ILE A 31 -8.05 2.55 5.14
CA ILE A 31 -6.65 2.83 4.77
C ILE A 31 -5.97 1.54 4.27
N GLU A 32 -5.42 1.54 3.06
CA GLU A 32 -4.48 0.51 2.60
C GLU A 32 -3.03 1.01 2.80
N GLY A 33 -2.14 0.16 3.29
CA GLY A 33 -0.78 0.56 3.67
C GLY A 33 0.25 -0.13 2.80
N ARG A 34 1.25 0.61 2.30
CA ARG A 34 2.40 0.09 1.55
C ARG A 34 3.74 0.69 1.98
N GLY A 35 4.79 -0.13 1.88
CA GLY A 35 6.19 0.29 1.95
C GLY A 35 6.74 0.96 0.68
N TRP A 36 5.87 1.45 -0.22
CA TRP A 36 6.25 2.20 -1.42
C TRP A 36 5.19 3.26 -1.78
N PRO A 37 5.60 4.46 -2.24
CA PRO A 37 4.68 5.56 -2.57
C PRO A 37 3.99 5.37 -3.93
N SER A 38 2.89 6.09 -4.16
CA SER A 38 2.20 6.05 -5.46
C SER A 38 1.41 7.32 -5.77
N ASP A 39 1.51 7.77 -7.02
CA ASP A 39 0.69 8.84 -7.60
C ASP A 39 -0.66 8.34 -8.15
N HIS A 40 -1.01 7.07 -7.91
CA HIS A 40 -2.30 6.52 -8.34
C HIS A 40 -3.46 7.21 -7.60
N ARG A 41 -4.43 7.71 -8.36
CA ARG A 41 -5.67 8.34 -7.87
C ARG A 41 -6.83 7.87 -8.74
N GLY A 42 -8.00 7.66 -8.15
CA GLY A 42 -9.17 7.07 -8.81
C GLY A 42 -9.29 5.56 -8.58
N ARG A 43 -9.99 4.85 -9.46
CA ARG A 43 -10.38 3.45 -9.20
C ARG A 43 -9.17 2.52 -9.17
N LEU A 44 -9.08 1.73 -8.12
CA LEU A 44 -8.11 0.64 -7.94
C LEU A 44 -8.88 -0.67 -7.72
N TRP A 45 -8.61 -1.66 -8.57
CA TRP A 45 -9.17 -3.00 -8.42
C TRP A 45 -8.41 -3.79 -7.35
N ILE A 46 -9.10 -4.67 -6.62
CA ILE A 46 -8.53 -5.43 -5.51
C ILE A 46 -8.67 -6.92 -5.78
N ALA A 47 -7.54 -7.63 -5.74
CA ALA A 47 -7.47 -9.08 -5.85
C ALA A 47 -6.84 -9.68 -4.59
N SER A 48 -7.37 -10.82 -4.14
CA SER A 48 -6.76 -11.63 -3.09
C SER A 48 -5.51 -12.36 -3.62
N THR A 49 -4.45 -12.44 -2.82
CA THR A 49 -3.34 -13.39 -3.07
C THR A 49 -3.81 -14.83 -2.92
N VAL A 50 -2.97 -15.81 -3.29
CA VAL A 50 -3.30 -17.24 -3.21
C VAL A 50 -3.23 -17.81 -1.79
N GLN A 51 -2.61 -17.10 -0.85
CA GLN A 51 -2.40 -17.57 0.52
C GLN A 51 -3.71 -17.49 1.33
N PRO A 52 -4.19 -18.60 1.92
CA PRO A 52 -5.34 -18.57 2.81
C PRO A 52 -5.01 -17.84 4.12
N PRO A 53 -5.97 -17.10 4.70
CA PRO A 53 -5.82 -16.54 6.05
C PRO A 53 -5.94 -17.65 7.09
N SER A 54 -5.37 -17.47 8.29
CA SER A 54 -5.73 -18.36 9.41
C SER A 54 -7.10 -17.97 10.00
N PRO A 55 -7.85 -18.91 10.62
CA PRO A 55 -9.07 -18.59 11.35
C PRO A 55 -8.86 -17.56 12.46
N GLN A 56 -7.67 -17.57 13.08
CA GLN A 56 -7.27 -16.61 14.11
C GLN A 56 -7.10 -15.21 13.53
N ASP A 57 -6.41 -15.07 12.39
CA ASP A 57 -6.26 -13.77 11.72
C ASP A 57 -7.62 -13.20 11.30
N ILE A 58 -8.53 -14.05 10.80
CA ILE A 58 -9.91 -13.65 10.49
C ILE A 58 -10.58 -13.08 11.75
N GLN A 59 -10.65 -13.86 12.84
CA GLN A 59 -11.38 -13.46 14.05
C GLN A 59 -10.79 -12.20 14.69
N GLU A 60 -9.47 -12.07 14.73
CA GLU A 60 -8.77 -10.89 15.24
C GLU A 60 -9.04 -9.64 14.38
N LEU A 61 -8.99 -9.76 13.05
CA LEU A 61 -9.20 -8.64 12.15
C LEU A 61 -10.67 -8.21 12.07
N GLU A 62 -11.62 -9.17 12.10
CA GLU A 62 -13.05 -8.86 12.19
C GLU A 62 -13.38 -8.11 13.48
N SER A 63 -12.89 -8.59 14.62
CA SER A 63 -13.04 -7.92 15.92
C SER A 63 -12.39 -6.52 15.94
N PHE A 64 -11.22 -6.38 15.31
CA PHE A 64 -10.52 -5.10 15.16
C PHE A 64 -11.35 -4.09 14.36
N TYR A 65 -11.80 -4.41 13.14
CA TYR A 65 -12.59 -3.46 12.35
C TYR A 65 -13.98 -3.19 12.95
N GLN A 66 -14.60 -4.16 13.63
CA GLN A 66 -15.83 -3.93 14.41
C GLN A 66 -15.61 -2.88 15.52
N SER A 67 -14.58 -3.05 16.35
CA SER A 67 -14.29 -2.09 17.44
C SER A 67 -13.89 -0.71 16.93
N VAL A 68 -13.17 -0.63 15.81
CA VAL A 68 -12.83 0.62 15.12
C VAL A 68 -14.08 1.34 14.59
N HIS A 69 -15.00 0.65 13.91
CA HIS A 69 -16.24 1.27 13.42
C HIS A 69 -17.23 1.62 14.53
N ALA A 70 -17.24 0.88 15.64
CA ALA A 70 -17.99 1.23 16.84
C ALA A 70 -17.44 2.48 17.54
N ALA A 71 -16.11 2.64 17.60
CA ALA A 71 -15.48 3.82 18.20
C ALA A 71 -15.62 5.09 17.32
N ASP A 72 -15.55 4.95 15.99
CA ASP A 72 -15.70 6.04 15.02
C ASP A 72 -17.18 6.32 14.64
N ALA A 73 -18.15 5.65 15.26
CA ALA A 73 -19.54 5.63 14.83
C ALA A 73 -20.18 7.04 14.77
N GLY A 74 -20.74 7.40 13.61
CA GLY A 74 -21.35 8.71 13.39
C GLY A 74 -20.37 9.88 13.21
N ALA A 75 -19.06 9.68 13.33
CA ALA A 75 -18.06 10.74 13.12
C ALA A 75 -18.01 11.26 11.66
N ALA A 76 -18.50 10.46 10.71
CA ALA A 76 -18.80 10.89 9.35
C ALA A 76 -19.96 10.05 8.76
N PRO A 77 -20.66 10.54 7.72
CA PRO A 77 -21.63 9.73 6.99
C PRO A 77 -21.03 8.39 6.54
N GLY A 78 -21.80 7.30 6.66
CA GLY A 78 -21.33 5.97 6.25
C GLY A 78 -20.36 5.27 7.22
N ILE A 79 -20.05 5.84 8.39
CA ILE A 79 -19.45 5.11 9.52
C ILE A 79 -20.56 4.75 10.52
N SER A 80 -20.75 3.45 10.76
CA SER A 80 -21.84 2.90 11.59
C SER A 80 -21.27 1.91 12.60
N ALA A 81 -21.81 1.87 13.83
CA ALA A 81 -21.36 0.93 14.84
C ALA A 81 -21.66 -0.54 14.47
N GLU A 82 -22.80 -0.77 13.82
CA GLU A 82 -23.15 -2.06 13.23
C GLU A 82 -22.57 -2.16 11.81
N VAL A 83 -21.81 -3.22 11.54
CA VAL A 83 -21.13 -3.45 10.25
C VAL A 83 -21.31 -4.89 9.77
N GLN A 84 -21.40 -5.06 8.45
CA GLN A 84 -21.57 -6.37 7.81
C GLN A 84 -20.22 -6.94 7.38
N LEU A 85 -19.82 -8.07 7.99
CA LEU A 85 -18.59 -8.78 7.66
C LEU A 85 -18.69 -9.52 6.31
N PRO A 86 -17.54 -9.80 5.63
CA PRO A 86 -17.50 -10.70 4.49
C PRO A 86 -17.93 -12.13 4.88
N PRO A 87 -18.84 -12.79 4.13
CA PRO A 87 -19.27 -14.16 4.43
C PRO A 87 -18.24 -15.23 4.02
N ALA A 88 -17.17 -14.84 3.31
CA ALA A 88 -16.09 -15.70 2.86
C ALA A 88 -14.85 -14.88 2.46
N TYR A 89 -13.68 -15.51 2.53
CA TYR A 89 -12.38 -14.92 2.20
C TYR A 89 -11.66 -15.68 1.06
N PRO A 90 -12.22 -15.72 -0.16
CA PRO A 90 -11.66 -16.52 -1.27
C PRO A 90 -10.30 -16.01 -1.72
N THR A 91 -9.40 -16.91 -2.11
CA THR A 91 -8.02 -16.60 -2.53
C THR A 91 -7.85 -16.66 -4.05
N GLY A 92 -6.83 -16.00 -4.59
CA GLY A 92 -6.52 -16.01 -6.03
C GLY A 92 -7.61 -15.43 -6.94
N VAL A 93 -8.48 -14.55 -6.43
CA VAL A 93 -9.60 -13.96 -7.17
C VAL A 93 -9.62 -12.42 -7.11
N LEU A 94 -10.14 -11.82 -8.18
CA LEU A 94 -10.57 -10.42 -8.23
C LEU A 94 -11.86 -10.29 -7.42
N LEU A 95 -11.84 -9.44 -6.40
CA LEU A 95 -12.94 -9.29 -5.43
C LEU A 95 -13.84 -8.09 -5.72
N GLY A 96 -13.28 -7.03 -6.31
CA GLY A 96 -13.95 -5.73 -6.44
C GLY A 96 -12.96 -4.59 -6.67
N CYS A 97 -13.34 -3.39 -6.24
CA CYS A 97 -12.53 -2.17 -6.37
C CYS A 97 -12.91 -1.11 -5.33
N VAL A 98 -12.01 -0.14 -5.16
CA VAL A 98 -12.19 1.08 -4.34
C VAL A 98 -11.81 2.32 -5.16
N GLU A 99 -12.22 3.51 -4.73
CA GLU A 99 -11.59 4.77 -5.18
C GLU A 99 -10.45 5.12 -4.22
N VAL A 100 -9.23 5.30 -4.75
CA VAL A 100 -8.11 5.90 -4.01
C VAL A 100 -8.21 7.42 -4.17
N VAL A 101 -8.57 8.12 -3.10
CA VAL A 101 -8.74 9.58 -3.08
C VAL A 101 -7.38 10.28 -3.00
N ASP A 102 -6.52 9.78 -2.12
CA ASP A 102 -5.15 10.26 -1.98
C ASP A 102 -4.19 9.14 -1.51
N VAL A 103 -2.90 9.42 -1.57
CA VAL A 103 -1.84 8.59 -0.97
C VAL A 103 -0.94 9.51 -0.16
N VAL A 104 -1.04 9.42 1.16
CA VAL A 104 -0.38 10.28 2.15
C VAL A 104 0.61 9.48 2.98
N THR A 105 1.46 10.12 3.79
CA THR A 105 2.37 9.41 4.71
C THR A 105 1.69 9.03 6.03
N ALA A 106 2.28 8.11 6.79
CA ALA A 106 1.79 7.74 8.13
C ALA A 106 1.67 8.98 9.05
N GLU A 107 2.71 9.81 9.07
CA GLU A 107 2.78 11.02 9.90
C GLU A 107 1.70 12.03 9.51
N GLN A 108 1.31 12.11 8.23
CA GLN A 108 0.19 12.94 7.78
C GLN A 108 -1.15 12.43 8.33
N VAL A 109 -1.38 11.11 8.42
CA VAL A 109 -2.62 10.57 9.00
C VAL A 109 -2.64 10.74 10.52
N GLU A 110 -1.52 10.47 11.19
CA GLU A 110 -1.37 10.66 12.64
C GLU A 110 -1.60 12.12 13.07
N SER A 111 -1.03 13.08 12.33
CA SER A 111 -1.17 14.52 12.58
C SER A 111 -2.45 15.17 12.00
N TRP A 112 -3.32 14.40 11.33
CA TRP A 112 -4.56 14.93 10.76
C TRP A 112 -5.55 15.33 11.87
N ASP A 113 -5.80 16.63 12.03
CA ASP A 113 -6.78 17.14 13.00
C ASP A 113 -8.23 16.83 12.58
N GLY A 114 -9.10 16.54 13.54
CA GLY A 114 -10.48 16.09 13.29
C GLY A 114 -10.65 14.68 12.70
N LEU A 115 -9.57 13.96 12.35
CA LEU A 115 -9.65 12.56 11.90
C LEU A 115 -9.87 11.63 13.11
N PRO A 116 -10.89 10.74 13.10
CA PRO A 116 -11.21 9.85 14.22
C PRO A 116 -10.08 8.90 14.64
N ALA A 117 -10.06 8.54 15.92
CA ALA A 117 -9.00 7.74 16.52
C ALA A 117 -8.93 6.31 15.96
N GLY A 118 -10.08 5.66 15.68
CA GLY A 118 -10.11 4.32 15.08
C GLY A 118 -9.55 4.32 13.66
N LEU A 119 -9.90 5.31 12.85
CA LEU A 119 -9.29 5.53 11.53
C LEU A 119 -7.76 5.66 11.60
N LYS A 120 -7.23 6.34 12.62
CA LYS A 120 -5.76 6.43 12.83
C LYS A 120 -5.15 5.08 13.22
N THR A 121 -5.85 4.19 13.91
CA THR A 121 -5.31 2.84 14.21
C THR A 121 -5.27 1.92 12.99
N GLU A 122 -5.84 2.27 11.84
CA GLU A 122 -5.64 1.52 10.58
C GLU A 122 -4.25 1.74 9.94
N VAL A 123 -3.49 2.75 10.40
CA VAL A 123 -2.18 3.12 9.87
C VAL A 123 -1.12 2.11 10.29
N GLY A 124 -0.54 1.41 9.30
CA GLY A 124 0.58 0.49 9.52
C GLY A 124 1.83 0.78 8.70
N SER A 125 1.77 1.67 7.72
CA SER A 125 2.78 1.74 6.66
C SER A 125 3.15 3.18 6.33
N PRO A 126 4.40 3.44 5.90
CA PRO A 126 4.86 4.79 5.60
C PRO A 126 4.07 5.48 4.48
N HIS A 127 3.37 4.72 3.62
CA HIS A 127 2.44 5.25 2.63
C HIS A 127 1.04 4.66 2.82
N CYS A 128 0.06 5.53 3.00
CA CYS A 128 -1.33 5.24 3.31
C CYS A 128 -2.22 5.67 2.13
N PHE A 129 -2.78 4.69 1.42
CA PHE A 129 -3.75 4.86 0.36
C PHE A 129 -5.13 5.06 1.00
N LEU A 130 -5.71 6.25 0.79
CA LEU A 130 -7.00 6.64 1.34
C LEU A 130 -8.13 6.12 0.43
N CYS A 131 -8.78 5.03 0.85
CA CYS A 131 -9.76 4.31 0.06
C CYS A 131 -11.20 4.69 0.45
N GLU A 132 -12.07 4.91 -0.54
CA GLU A 132 -13.51 5.10 -0.35
C GLU A 132 -14.33 4.44 -1.47
N GLN A 133 -15.65 4.63 -1.45
CA GLN A 133 -16.60 4.12 -2.44
C GLN A 133 -16.42 2.62 -2.80
N PRO A 134 -16.25 1.73 -1.80
CA PRO A 134 -15.98 0.32 -2.02
C PRO A 134 -17.11 -0.37 -2.80
N GLN A 135 -16.72 -1.17 -3.79
CA GLN A 135 -17.61 -1.94 -4.66
C GLN A 135 -17.08 -3.36 -4.79
N ARG A 136 -17.96 -4.35 -4.66
CA ARG A 136 -17.65 -5.78 -4.69
C ARG A 136 -18.28 -6.45 -5.90
N LEU A 137 -17.61 -7.47 -6.42
CA LEU A 137 -18.20 -8.40 -7.38
C LEU A 137 -19.15 -9.37 -6.65
N VAL A 138 -20.22 -9.79 -7.32
CA VAL A 138 -21.09 -10.87 -6.80
C VAL A 138 -20.47 -12.24 -7.06
N VAL A 139 -19.80 -12.39 -8.21
CA VAL A 139 -19.06 -13.59 -8.61
C VAL A 139 -17.60 -13.18 -8.80
N PRO A 140 -16.67 -13.60 -7.93
CA PRO A 140 -15.25 -13.31 -8.10
C PRO A 140 -14.69 -13.96 -9.37
N HIS A 141 -13.70 -13.33 -9.99
CA HIS A 141 -13.01 -13.88 -11.17
C HIS A 141 -11.61 -14.37 -10.79
N GLY A 142 -11.22 -15.58 -11.20
CA GLY A 142 -9.87 -16.10 -10.94
C GLY A 142 -8.78 -15.27 -11.62
N VAL A 143 -7.77 -14.82 -10.84
CA VAL A 143 -6.66 -14.01 -11.34
C VAL A 143 -5.34 -14.41 -10.67
N ARG A 144 -4.23 -14.31 -11.41
CA ARG A 144 -2.90 -14.32 -10.82
C ARG A 144 -2.52 -12.91 -10.43
N GLY A 145 -2.49 -12.63 -9.13
CA GLY A 145 -1.99 -11.38 -8.58
C GLY A 145 -0.51 -11.17 -8.94
N GLN A 146 -0.13 -9.91 -9.17
CA GLN A 146 1.24 -9.51 -9.49
C GLN A 146 1.76 -8.50 -8.44
N HIS A 147 3.02 -8.11 -8.57
CA HIS A 147 3.70 -7.19 -7.65
C HIS A 147 3.28 -5.73 -7.88
N LYS A 148 3.16 -4.95 -6.80
CA LYS A 148 2.66 -3.55 -6.77
C LYS A 148 1.30 -3.41 -7.48
N ILE A 149 1.06 -2.29 -8.18
CA ILE A 149 -0.12 -2.07 -9.01
C ILE A 149 0.16 -2.56 -10.43
N TRP A 150 -0.73 -3.40 -10.98
CA TRP A 150 -0.57 -4.09 -12.25
C TRP A 150 -1.84 -3.98 -13.12
N PRO A 151 -1.73 -3.97 -14.47
CA PRO A 151 -2.90 -3.86 -15.34
C PRO A 151 -3.69 -5.19 -15.43
N LEU A 152 -5.01 -5.11 -15.33
CA LEU A 152 -5.92 -6.22 -15.63
C LEU A 152 -5.91 -6.54 -17.12
N ASP A 153 -6.36 -7.75 -17.48
CA ASP A 153 -6.80 -8.02 -18.84
C ASP A 153 -8.01 -7.13 -19.21
N LYS A 154 -8.06 -6.70 -20.49
CA LYS A 154 -9.05 -5.74 -21.00
C LYS A 154 -10.46 -6.33 -21.13
N GLN A 155 -10.62 -7.65 -21.30
CA GLN A 155 -11.94 -8.28 -21.33
C GLN A 155 -12.41 -8.60 -19.91
N LEU A 156 -11.52 -9.12 -19.06
CA LEU A 156 -11.76 -9.29 -17.62
C LEU A 156 -12.22 -7.97 -16.98
N HIS A 157 -11.51 -6.87 -17.23
CA HIS A 157 -11.84 -5.55 -16.68
C HIS A 157 -13.26 -5.10 -17.07
N LYS A 158 -13.60 -5.16 -18.36
CA LYS A 158 -14.95 -4.84 -18.86
C LYS A 158 -16.03 -5.72 -18.25
N ASN A 159 -15.81 -7.03 -18.20
CA ASN A 159 -16.77 -7.97 -17.64
C ASN A 159 -16.98 -7.74 -16.12
N ALA A 160 -15.89 -7.47 -15.40
CA ALA A 160 -15.94 -7.16 -13.99
C ALA A 160 -16.69 -5.85 -13.71
N GLN A 161 -16.53 -4.80 -14.53
CA GLN A 161 -17.28 -3.54 -14.41
C GLN A 161 -18.80 -3.76 -14.40
N LEU A 162 -19.31 -4.71 -15.19
CA LEU A 162 -20.75 -5.07 -15.25
C LEU A 162 -21.22 -5.82 -14.00
N GLY A 163 -20.33 -6.51 -13.29
CA GLY A 163 -20.63 -7.34 -12.11
C GLY A 163 -20.56 -6.61 -10.76
N LEU A 164 -20.17 -5.34 -10.74
CA LEU A 164 -19.97 -4.56 -9.51
C LEU A 164 -21.29 -4.17 -8.84
N LYS A 165 -21.33 -4.33 -7.52
CA LYS A 165 -22.35 -3.75 -6.62
C LYS A 165 -21.67 -2.94 -5.51
N PRO A 166 -22.31 -1.91 -4.95
CA PRO A 166 -21.82 -1.25 -3.75
C PRO A 166 -21.55 -2.26 -2.62
N ALA A 167 -20.51 -1.99 -1.82
CA ALA A 167 -20.29 -2.68 -0.56
C ALA A 167 -21.46 -2.42 0.42
N PRO A 168 -21.67 -3.28 1.42
CA PRO A 168 -22.66 -3.02 2.46
C PRO A 168 -22.25 -1.88 3.40
N ASN A 169 -20.97 -1.74 3.72
CA ASN A 169 -20.43 -0.67 4.58
C ASN A 169 -19.73 0.42 3.75
N GLY A 170 -19.52 1.60 4.32
CA GLY A 170 -18.69 2.65 3.71
C GLY A 170 -19.22 3.28 2.40
N ARG A 171 -20.46 2.96 1.99
CA ARG A 171 -21.07 3.48 0.75
C ARG A 171 -21.06 5.01 0.66
N ASP A 172 -21.41 5.67 1.77
CA ASP A 172 -21.54 7.12 1.86
C ASP A 172 -20.35 7.77 2.62
N PHE A 173 -19.38 6.96 3.05
CA PHE A 173 -18.12 7.41 3.66
C PHE A 173 -17.26 8.15 2.64
N ARG A 174 -16.78 9.35 3.00
CA ARG A 174 -15.93 10.20 2.15
C ARG A 174 -14.80 10.80 2.97
N TRP A 175 -13.58 10.72 2.47
CA TRP A 175 -12.40 11.31 3.15
C TRP A 175 -12.50 12.83 3.31
N SER A 176 -13.15 13.51 2.36
CA SER A 176 -13.42 14.95 2.42
C SER A 176 -14.29 15.41 3.59
N SER A 177 -14.90 14.47 4.34
CA SER A 177 -15.66 14.78 5.56
C SER A 177 -14.75 15.30 6.68
N PHE A 178 -13.46 14.96 6.65
CA PHE A 178 -12.43 15.38 7.61
C PHE A 178 -11.55 16.53 7.08
N GLY A 179 -12.04 17.25 6.05
CA GLY A 179 -11.28 18.30 5.37
C GLY A 179 -10.22 17.73 4.42
N ALA A 180 -9.03 18.33 4.43
CA ALA A 180 -7.88 17.91 3.63
C ALA A 180 -6.77 17.37 4.55
N PRO A 181 -5.95 16.39 4.10
CA PRO A 181 -4.82 15.92 4.87
C PRO A 181 -3.81 17.06 5.13
N PRO A 182 -3.08 17.04 6.26
CA PRO A 182 -2.05 18.03 6.54
C PRO A 182 -0.92 17.96 5.50
N PRO A 183 -0.21 19.08 5.23
CA PRO A 183 0.84 19.10 4.21
C PRO A 183 1.99 18.14 4.55
N PRO A 184 2.63 17.52 3.55
CA PRO A 184 3.77 16.62 3.79
C PRO A 184 4.97 17.41 4.34
N GLY A 185 5.51 16.93 5.46
CA GLY A 185 6.57 17.60 6.21
C GLY A 185 6.01 18.39 7.41
N GLY A 186 6.10 17.79 8.60
CA GLY A 186 5.53 18.30 9.85
C GLY A 186 6.22 19.54 10.44
N LEU A 187 6.10 20.68 9.76
CA LEU A 187 6.23 22.00 10.38
C LEU A 187 5.09 22.88 9.87
N PRO A 188 4.32 23.56 10.75
CA PRO A 188 3.45 24.64 10.29
C PRO A 188 4.31 25.71 9.61
N PRO A 189 3.79 26.43 8.60
CA PRO A 189 4.53 27.50 7.94
C PRO A 189 4.92 28.53 9.01
N SER A 190 6.21 28.57 9.35
CA SER A 190 6.70 29.34 10.50
C SER A 190 6.20 30.77 10.40
N GLN A 191 5.50 31.23 11.43
CA GLN A 191 4.97 32.61 11.47
C GLN A 191 6.09 33.65 11.30
N ASN A 192 7.34 33.27 11.62
CA ASN A 192 8.50 34.11 11.39
C ASN A 192 8.82 34.21 9.88
N LYS A 193 8.64 33.15 9.09
CA LYS A 193 8.88 33.18 7.63
C LYS A 193 7.82 34.01 6.89
N THR A 194 6.55 33.94 7.29
CA THR A 194 5.50 34.82 6.75
C THR A 194 5.71 36.27 7.18
N LYS A 195 5.95 36.54 8.48
CA LYS A 195 6.25 37.90 8.97
C LYS A 195 7.51 38.49 8.33
N PHE A 196 8.57 37.70 8.10
CA PHE A 196 9.81 38.20 7.48
C PHE A 196 9.59 38.52 5.99
N ALA A 197 8.85 37.68 5.25
CA ALA A 197 8.48 37.96 3.87
C ALA A 197 7.55 39.19 3.75
N GLU A 198 6.59 39.35 4.67
CA GLU A 198 5.71 40.52 4.73
C GLU A 198 6.46 41.79 5.15
N GLN A 199 7.42 41.68 6.08
CA GLN A 199 8.30 42.78 6.49
C GLN A 199 9.25 43.20 5.36
N GLN A 200 9.82 42.26 4.61
CA GLN A 200 10.61 42.55 3.41
C GLN A 200 9.75 43.21 2.32
N ARG A 201 8.51 42.74 2.10
CA ARG A 201 7.58 43.33 1.13
C ARG A 201 7.12 44.74 1.54
N ARG A 202 6.97 45.01 2.83
CA ARG A 202 6.75 46.36 3.38
C ARG A 202 8.00 47.24 3.24
N GLN A 203 9.21 46.69 3.44
CA GLN A 203 10.46 47.44 3.29
C GLN A 203 10.73 47.84 1.84
N SER A 204 10.47 46.97 0.86
CA SER A 204 10.59 47.36 -0.56
C SER A 204 9.56 48.41 -0.97
N GLN A 205 8.30 48.27 -0.54
CA GLN A 205 7.26 49.27 -0.78
C GLN A 205 7.54 50.62 -0.09
N ALA A 206 8.16 50.62 1.10
CA ALA A 206 8.58 51.84 1.78
C ALA A 206 9.80 52.51 1.11
N ALA A 207 10.74 51.74 0.56
CA ALA A 207 11.88 52.27 -0.18
C ALA A 207 11.45 53.03 -1.46
N GLU A 208 10.37 52.58 -2.11
CA GLU A 208 9.84 53.19 -3.33
C GLU A 208 9.08 54.51 -3.09
N GLN A 209 8.78 54.87 -1.84
CA GLN A 209 8.10 56.11 -1.45
C GLN A 209 8.92 57.00 -0.47
N GLY A 210 10.19 56.64 -0.22
CA GLY A 210 10.96 57.09 0.96
C GLY A 210 11.95 58.25 0.79
N SER A 211 11.90 59.03 -0.29
CA SER A 211 12.86 60.14 -0.49
C SER A 211 12.48 61.38 0.36
N GLY A 212 12.90 61.42 1.64
CA GLY A 212 12.56 62.57 2.49
C GLY A 212 13.12 62.59 3.92
N LYS A 213 14.31 63.20 4.08
CA LYS A 213 14.88 63.78 5.32
C LYS A 213 15.26 62.82 6.47
N ALA A 214 16.42 63.10 7.09
CA ALA A 214 16.93 62.39 8.26
C ALA A 214 16.74 63.22 9.55
N ALA A 215 16.52 62.56 10.69
CA ALA A 215 16.68 63.15 12.02
C ALA A 215 16.97 62.10 13.12
N ARG A 216 18.22 62.15 13.63
CA ARG A 216 18.70 61.93 15.01
C ARG A 216 18.22 60.71 15.85
N THR A 217 19.18 60.06 16.50
CA THR A 217 19.01 59.07 17.57
C THR A 217 18.55 59.72 18.90
N PRO A 218 18.15 58.92 19.91
CA PRO A 218 19.11 58.69 21.00
C PRO A 218 19.12 57.28 21.65
N THR A 219 20.31 56.91 22.15
CA THR A 219 20.66 56.10 23.34
C THR A 219 19.88 54.83 23.76
N CYS A 220 20.64 53.80 24.10
CA CYS A 220 20.21 52.60 24.82
C CYS A 220 20.23 52.77 26.36
N THR A 221 19.47 51.94 27.07
CA THR A 221 19.66 51.62 28.50
C THR A 221 19.21 50.20 28.80
N SER A 222 20.10 49.37 29.33
CA SER A 222 19.74 48.14 30.07
C SER A 222 19.47 48.48 31.54
N PRO A 223 18.88 47.56 32.30
CA PRO A 223 19.60 47.13 33.50
C PRO A 223 19.72 45.58 33.60
N ARG A 224 20.19 45.11 34.76
CA ARG A 224 20.87 43.83 34.96
C ARG A 224 20.15 42.95 36.01
N SER A 225 20.36 41.63 35.88
CA SER A 225 20.50 40.63 36.96
C SER A 225 19.47 40.51 38.10
N GLY A 226 18.97 39.29 38.32
CA GLY A 226 18.37 38.86 39.58
C GLY A 226 18.23 37.33 39.66
N ALA A 227 18.97 36.68 40.59
CA ALA A 227 18.86 35.26 40.93
C ALA A 227 19.30 35.04 42.39
N PRO A 228 18.56 34.22 43.16
CA PRO A 228 19.08 33.00 43.80
C PRO A 228 18.17 31.78 43.46
N THR A 229 18.59 30.50 43.36
CA THR A 229 19.08 29.53 44.39
C THR A 229 18.17 29.36 45.62
N THR A 230 18.00 28.15 46.21
CA THR A 230 18.50 26.79 45.91
C THR A 230 17.45 25.98 45.09
N ALA A 231 17.03 24.71 45.25
CA ALA A 231 17.35 23.48 46.03
C ALA A 231 16.61 22.27 45.36
N ALA A 232 16.61 21.01 45.84
CA ALA A 232 17.68 20.07 46.23
C ALA A 232 17.05 18.73 46.70
N GLY A 233 17.55 17.57 46.24
CA GLY A 233 17.15 16.21 46.69
C GLY A 233 16.04 15.53 45.88
N GLY A 234 16.04 14.20 45.68
CA GLY A 234 17.12 13.23 45.89
C GLY A 234 16.65 11.78 46.13
N ILE A 235 17.32 10.81 45.49
CA ILE A 235 17.38 9.34 45.78
C ILE A 235 16.06 8.52 45.81
N ALA A 236 16.03 7.18 45.71
CA ALA A 236 16.79 6.19 44.90
C ALA A 236 16.13 4.79 45.04
N GLY A 237 16.48 3.81 44.18
CA GLY A 237 16.52 2.39 44.57
C GLY A 237 15.52 1.39 43.94
N GLY A 238 16.02 0.55 43.03
CA GLY A 238 16.31 -0.86 43.41
C GLY A 238 15.29 -1.98 43.13
N GLY A 239 15.29 -2.51 41.90
CA GLY A 239 15.51 -3.95 41.58
C GLY A 239 14.46 -5.04 41.91
N GLY A 240 14.51 -6.16 41.17
CA GLY A 240 13.87 -7.44 41.58
C GLY A 240 13.10 -8.21 40.50
N ALA A 241 13.80 -9.08 39.75
CA ALA A 241 13.21 -10.15 38.93
C ALA A 241 12.71 -11.33 39.81
N ALA A 242 11.91 -12.31 39.36
CA ALA A 242 10.96 -12.47 38.23
C ALA A 242 10.27 -13.86 38.34
N ALA A 243 9.11 -14.08 37.71
CA ALA A 243 8.64 -15.39 37.21
C ALA A 243 7.31 -15.25 36.43
N GLY A 244 7.15 -15.98 35.33
CA GLY A 244 5.89 -16.03 34.55
C GLY A 244 6.14 -16.15 33.05
N ALA A 245 5.93 -17.34 32.48
CA ALA A 245 6.18 -17.61 31.06
C ALA A 245 4.94 -17.33 30.19
N GLY A 246 5.15 -16.86 28.95
CA GLY A 246 4.10 -16.89 27.91
C GLY A 246 3.73 -15.58 27.20
N ALA A 247 4.71 -14.76 26.78
CA ALA A 247 4.44 -13.68 25.81
C ALA A 247 5.68 -13.37 24.94
N ALA A 248 5.66 -13.75 23.67
CA ALA A 248 6.72 -13.40 22.72
C ALA A 248 6.34 -12.13 21.92
N ALA A 249 7.09 -11.04 22.15
CA ALA A 249 7.13 -9.82 21.34
C ALA A 249 5.79 -9.08 21.10
N ALA A 250 5.21 -8.53 22.18
CA ALA A 250 4.47 -7.27 22.05
C ALA A 250 5.48 -6.11 22.10
N ALA A 251 5.89 -5.60 20.93
CA ALA A 251 6.88 -4.53 20.79
C ALA A 251 6.29 -3.35 20.01
N ALA A 252 6.36 -2.15 20.61
CA ALA A 252 5.57 -0.95 20.26
C ALA A 252 4.04 -1.11 20.41
N GLY A 253 3.35 -0.01 20.67
CA GLY A 253 1.89 0.03 20.93
C GLY A 253 1.01 -0.09 19.69
N VAL A 254 1.47 -0.82 18.67
CA VAL A 254 0.79 -0.99 17.38
C VAL A 254 -0.17 -2.19 17.47
N PRO A 255 -1.44 -2.09 17.02
CA PRO A 255 -2.35 -3.23 17.05
C PRO A 255 -1.79 -4.42 16.26
N ARG A 256 -1.99 -5.65 16.76
CA ARG A 256 -1.50 -6.88 16.10
C ARG A 256 -2.00 -7.01 14.66
N ALA A 257 -3.25 -6.63 14.40
CA ALA A 257 -3.86 -6.48 13.06
C ALA A 257 -3.01 -5.65 12.07
N VAL A 258 -2.30 -4.65 12.58
CA VAL A 258 -1.49 -3.69 11.84
C VAL A 258 -0.05 -4.18 11.70
N ALA A 259 0.53 -4.79 12.76
CA ALA A 259 1.83 -5.44 12.70
C ALA A 259 1.85 -6.65 11.74
N LEU A 260 0.76 -7.42 11.67
CA LEU A 260 0.59 -8.48 10.67
C LEU A 260 0.52 -7.90 9.24
N GLN A 261 -0.18 -6.78 9.06
CA GLN A 261 -0.22 -6.06 7.79
C GLN A 261 1.18 -5.53 7.39
N GLN A 262 2.01 -5.06 8.33
CA GLN A 262 3.40 -4.68 8.08
C GLN A 262 4.25 -5.87 7.62
N ALA A 263 4.17 -7.00 8.32
CA ALA A 263 4.97 -8.19 8.03
C ALA A 263 4.75 -8.73 6.60
N GLN A 264 3.54 -8.57 6.04
CA GLN A 264 3.21 -8.95 4.66
C GLN A 264 3.73 -7.95 3.59
N GLN A 265 4.09 -6.73 4.00
CA GLN A 265 4.63 -5.69 3.12
C GLN A 265 6.15 -5.53 3.22
N ALA A 266 6.76 -6.09 4.25
CA ALA A 266 8.21 -6.26 4.30
C ALA A 266 8.66 -6.82 2.94
N PRO A 267 9.79 -6.34 2.38
CA PRO A 267 10.31 -6.95 1.17
C PRO A 267 10.50 -8.43 1.49
N GLN A 268 9.72 -9.29 0.83
CA GLN A 268 10.05 -10.70 0.81
C GLN A 268 11.51 -10.77 0.34
N PRO A 269 12.34 -11.63 0.95
CA PRO A 269 13.67 -11.86 0.39
C PRO A 269 13.51 -12.21 -1.10
N ALA A 270 14.60 -12.17 -1.85
CA ALA A 270 14.69 -12.98 -3.06
C ALA A 270 14.74 -14.47 -2.65
N ALA A 271 13.65 -14.95 -2.05
CA ALA A 271 13.26 -16.34 -2.11
C ALA A 271 13.38 -16.71 -3.58
N ALA A 272 14.27 -17.67 -3.86
CA ALA A 272 14.44 -18.14 -5.21
C ALA A 272 13.06 -18.46 -5.77
N VAL A 273 12.83 -18.10 -7.03
CA VAL A 273 11.77 -18.73 -7.83
C VAL A 273 12.20 -20.18 -8.07
N ALA A 274 12.19 -20.97 -7.00
CA ALA A 274 11.84 -22.37 -7.00
C ALA A 274 10.46 -22.42 -7.64
N ASP A 275 10.47 -22.47 -8.97
CA ASP A 275 9.28 -22.38 -9.79
C ASP A 275 8.45 -23.62 -9.49
N ALA A 276 7.47 -23.44 -8.60
CA ALA A 276 6.51 -24.45 -8.19
C ALA A 276 5.53 -24.66 -9.35
N GLN A 277 6.07 -25.16 -10.45
CA GLN A 277 5.38 -25.46 -11.68
C GLN A 277 4.39 -26.58 -11.39
N ALA A 278 3.14 -26.18 -11.11
CA ALA A 278 1.99 -27.07 -11.24
C ALA A 278 2.17 -27.84 -12.57
N PRO A 279 2.08 -29.18 -12.53
CA PRO A 279 2.72 -30.05 -13.52
C PRO A 279 2.33 -29.62 -14.94
N GLN A 280 3.30 -29.13 -15.70
CA GLN A 280 3.06 -28.73 -17.07
C GLN A 280 2.68 -29.97 -17.87
N ASP A 281 1.46 -29.97 -18.41
CA ASP A 281 0.94 -30.92 -19.42
C ASP A 281 2.11 -31.49 -20.25
N PRO A 282 2.38 -32.81 -20.20
CA PRO A 282 3.53 -33.38 -20.88
C PRO A 282 3.50 -33.10 -22.38
N ALA A 283 2.30 -33.05 -22.99
CA ALA A 283 2.16 -32.65 -24.39
C ALA A 283 2.54 -31.18 -24.63
N LYS A 284 2.37 -30.28 -23.64
CA LYS A 284 2.83 -28.89 -23.72
C LYS A 284 4.34 -28.78 -23.57
N ARG A 285 4.96 -29.56 -22.67
CA ARG A 285 6.43 -29.66 -22.58
C ARG A 285 7.01 -30.19 -23.89
N LEU A 286 6.49 -31.32 -24.39
CA LEU A 286 6.91 -31.94 -25.64
C LEU A 286 6.83 -30.98 -26.83
N ARG A 287 5.73 -30.23 -26.99
CA ARG A 287 5.60 -29.16 -28.01
C ARG A 287 6.67 -28.06 -27.87
N GLY A 288 7.05 -27.72 -26.64
CA GLY A 288 8.12 -26.75 -26.36
C GLY A 288 9.52 -27.27 -26.73
N VAL A 289 9.83 -28.51 -26.34
CA VAL A 289 11.10 -29.18 -26.65
C VAL A 289 11.25 -29.38 -28.17
N GLN A 290 10.21 -29.90 -28.84
CA GLN A 290 10.18 -30.03 -30.30
C GLN A 290 10.40 -28.70 -31.02
N LYS A 291 9.93 -27.56 -30.48
CA LYS A 291 10.20 -26.24 -31.08
C LYS A 291 11.69 -25.87 -30.97
N LYS A 292 12.34 -26.16 -29.84
CA LYS A 292 13.80 -25.95 -29.69
C LYS A 292 14.59 -26.82 -30.66
N LEU A 293 14.24 -28.11 -30.79
CA LEU A 293 14.93 -29.02 -31.71
C LEU A 293 14.83 -28.58 -33.19
N ARG A 294 13.69 -28.05 -33.63
CA ARG A 294 13.57 -27.43 -34.98
C ARG A 294 14.45 -26.19 -35.14
N GLN A 295 14.61 -25.38 -34.09
CA GLN A 295 15.49 -24.21 -34.11
C GLN A 295 16.97 -24.61 -34.14
N ILE A 296 17.33 -25.75 -33.53
CA ILE A 296 18.67 -26.33 -33.56
C ILE A 296 18.97 -26.92 -34.95
N GLY A 297 18.04 -27.63 -35.58
CA GLY A 297 18.20 -28.11 -36.96
C GLY A 297 18.45 -26.96 -37.96
N ALA A 298 17.77 -25.84 -37.79
CA ALA A 298 18.01 -24.60 -38.56
C ALA A 298 19.31 -23.85 -38.19
N ILE A 299 20.09 -24.35 -37.22
CA ILE A 299 21.47 -23.94 -36.94
C ILE A 299 22.45 -24.94 -37.57
N GLU A 300 22.17 -26.25 -37.47
CA GLU A 300 22.94 -27.31 -38.15
C GLU A 300 22.96 -27.12 -39.69
N GLU A 301 21.84 -26.68 -40.28
CA GLU A 301 21.78 -26.30 -41.70
C GLU A 301 22.70 -25.11 -42.06
N LYS A 302 22.90 -24.15 -41.16
CA LYS A 302 23.85 -23.04 -41.37
C LYS A 302 25.30 -23.48 -41.26
N GLU A 303 25.58 -24.35 -40.28
CA GLU A 303 26.90 -24.94 -40.06
C GLU A 303 27.32 -25.78 -41.27
N ALA A 304 26.42 -26.63 -41.77
CA ALA A 304 26.61 -27.38 -43.01
C ALA A 304 26.75 -26.48 -44.26
N ALA A 305 26.13 -25.30 -44.26
CA ALA A 305 26.33 -24.27 -45.28
C ALA A 305 27.63 -23.42 -45.08
N GLY A 306 28.49 -23.79 -44.14
CA GLY A 306 29.77 -23.13 -43.89
C GLY A 306 29.68 -21.75 -43.24
N GLN A 307 28.54 -21.41 -42.61
CA GLN A 307 28.37 -20.12 -41.94
C GLN A 307 29.01 -20.13 -40.54
N ALA A 308 29.73 -19.07 -40.20
CA ALA A 308 30.32 -18.91 -38.87
C ALA A 308 29.23 -18.72 -37.81
N LEU A 309 29.02 -19.75 -36.97
CA LEU A 309 28.06 -19.72 -35.88
C LEU A 309 28.45 -18.75 -34.77
N GLN A 310 27.46 -18.11 -34.16
CA GLN A 310 27.69 -17.32 -32.95
C GLN A 310 27.83 -18.23 -31.72
N ALA A 311 28.52 -17.77 -30.67
CA ALA A 311 28.70 -18.55 -29.43
C ALA A 311 27.36 -18.96 -28.78
N GLU A 312 26.30 -18.14 -28.92
CA GLU A 312 24.94 -18.47 -28.46
C GLU A 312 24.22 -19.48 -29.37
N GLU A 313 24.69 -19.73 -30.59
CA GLU A 313 24.18 -20.79 -31.48
C GLU A 313 24.90 -22.11 -31.19
N LEU A 314 26.22 -22.08 -30.98
CA LEU A 314 27.02 -23.24 -30.57
C LEU A 314 26.55 -23.80 -29.21
N ALA A 315 26.30 -22.94 -28.22
CA ALA A 315 25.72 -23.34 -26.92
C ALA A 315 24.29 -23.92 -27.01
N LYS A 316 23.60 -23.80 -28.15
CA LYS A 316 22.31 -24.46 -28.42
C LYS A 316 22.49 -25.83 -29.10
N LEU A 317 23.53 -25.99 -29.92
CA LEU A 317 23.94 -27.30 -30.46
C LEU A 317 24.35 -28.25 -29.32
N GLU A 318 25.14 -27.77 -28.35
CA GLU A 318 25.52 -28.54 -27.15
C GLU A 318 24.30 -29.05 -26.35
N GLN A 319 23.18 -28.32 -26.37
CA GLN A 319 21.94 -28.70 -25.68
C GLN A 319 21.07 -29.69 -26.47
N LYS A 320 21.41 -30.00 -27.73
CA LYS A 320 20.62 -30.89 -28.62
C LYS A 320 20.33 -32.24 -27.98
N ALA A 321 21.36 -32.98 -27.59
CA ALA A 321 21.23 -34.33 -27.05
C ALA A 321 20.38 -34.39 -25.76
N ALA A 322 20.48 -33.36 -24.91
CA ALA A 322 19.66 -33.26 -23.69
C ALA A 322 18.18 -33.01 -24.01
N LEU A 323 17.89 -32.20 -25.04
CA LEU A 323 16.53 -31.94 -25.52
C LEU A 323 15.93 -33.12 -26.28
N GLU A 324 16.75 -33.89 -27.01
CA GLU A 324 16.30 -35.15 -27.64
C GLU A 324 15.95 -36.20 -26.59
N ALA A 325 16.76 -36.33 -25.53
CA ALA A 325 16.45 -37.19 -24.38
C ALA A 325 15.18 -36.73 -23.63
N GLU A 326 14.99 -35.41 -23.41
CA GLU A 326 13.75 -34.87 -22.81
C GLU A 326 12.53 -35.16 -23.69
N ALA A 327 12.65 -35.01 -25.02
CA ALA A 327 11.58 -35.31 -25.96
C ALA A 327 11.20 -36.79 -25.98
N ALA A 328 12.19 -37.70 -25.93
CA ALA A 328 11.96 -39.14 -25.87
C ALA A 328 11.26 -39.54 -24.56
N ALA A 329 11.73 -39.03 -23.42
CA ALA A 329 11.12 -39.29 -22.11
C ALA A 329 9.67 -38.76 -22.01
N LEU A 330 9.39 -37.59 -22.59
CA LEU A 330 8.05 -36.98 -22.64
C LEU A 330 7.12 -37.58 -23.71
N ALA A 331 7.62 -38.46 -24.58
CA ALA A 331 6.83 -39.18 -25.57
C ALA A 331 6.54 -40.64 -25.15
N ALA A 332 7.17 -41.11 -24.08
CA ALA A 332 6.99 -42.44 -23.49
C ALA A 332 6.16 -42.43 -22.18
N ALA A 333 5.51 -41.31 -21.87
CA ALA A 333 4.77 -41.03 -20.64
C ALA A 333 3.39 -40.40 -20.92
#